data_AF-A0A957IPA7-F1
#
_entry.id   AF-A0A957IPA7-F1
#
_cell.length_a   1.000
_cell.length_b   1.000
_cell.length_c   1.000
_cell.angle_alpha   90.00
_cell.angle_beta   90.00
_cell.angle_gamma   90.00
#
_symmetry.space_group_name_H-M   'P 1'
#
loop_
_entity.id
_entity.type
_entity.pdbx_description
1 polymer ?
#
loop_
_entity_poly.entity_id
_entity_poly.type
_entity_poly.pdbx_seq_one_letter_code
_entity_poly.pdbx_strand_id
1 'polypeptide(L)'
;PFDETILEKTGTLDYAPPEQLRGQALTGRSNIFSLGIILYELLGKRRPKLPISDWDIFDRRVLPKEIPLEEVRKDLAQETYALVKNCLWQQEWNRYDTAQEMLAAIDGALEAEKRWETAVAHHHHPVKNNKWRLIGLIAGGILLLILIILAIILLT
;
A
#
# COMPACT_ATOMS: atom_id res chain seq x y z
N PRO A 1 1.97 -24.56 -22.83
CA PRO A 1 1.00 -24.39 -21.72
C PRO A 1 1.64 -23.53 -20.63
N PHE A 2 1.11 -22.32 -20.45
CA PHE A 2 1.48 -21.46 -19.34
C PHE A 2 0.96 -22.12 -18.06
N ASP A 3 1.81 -22.33 -17.06
CA ASP A 3 1.46 -23.09 -15.87
C ASP A 3 0.85 -22.17 -14.80
N GLU A 4 -0.48 -22.04 -14.82
CA GLU A 4 -1.28 -21.26 -13.86
C GLU A 4 -0.99 -21.66 -12.40
N THR A 5 -0.57 -22.91 -12.15
CA THR A 5 -0.36 -23.43 -10.78
C THR A 5 0.92 -22.91 -10.10
N ILE A 6 1.89 -22.40 -10.87
CA ILE A 6 3.11 -21.80 -10.31
C ILE A 6 2.86 -20.36 -9.85
N LEU A 7 1.94 -19.65 -10.50
CA LEU A 7 1.64 -18.25 -10.19
C LEU A 7 0.69 -18.12 -8.99
N GLU A 8 -0.25 -19.06 -8.82
CA GLU A 8 -1.18 -19.11 -7.69
C GLU A 8 -0.49 -19.39 -6.33
N LYS A 9 0.70 -20.03 -6.36
CA LYS A 9 1.38 -20.51 -5.13
C LYS A 9 2.25 -19.48 -4.41
N THR A 10 2.37 -18.28 -4.96
CA THR A 10 3.10 -17.19 -4.31
C THR A 10 2.17 -16.00 -4.21
N GLY A 11 1.86 -15.55 -3.00
CA GLY A 11 1.12 -14.31 -2.73
C GLY A 11 1.74 -13.04 -3.35
N THR A 12 2.81 -13.17 -4.14
CA THR A 12 3.41 -12.19 -5.03
C THR A 12 2.42 -11.64 -6.07
N LEU A 13 1.45 -12.42 -6.57
CA LEU A 13 0.44 -11.89 -7.51
C LEU A 13 -0.48 -10.84 -6.88
N ASP A 14 -0.77 -10.96 -5.59
CA ASP A 14 -1.69 -10.04 -4.90
C ASP A 14 -1.16 -8.60 -4.84
N TYR A 15 0.14 -8.43 -5.00
CA TYR A 15 0.84 -7.14 -5.04
C TYR A 15 1.38 -6.83 -6.43
N ALA A 16 1.13 -7.70 -7.42
CA ALA A 16 1.69 -7.56 -8.75
C ALA A 16 1.06 -6.36 -9.48
N PRO A 17 1.89 -5.52 -10.11
CA PRO A 17 1.38 -4.42 -10.90
C PRO A 17 0.76 -4.90 -12.21
N PRO A 18 -0.18 -4.15 -12.81
CA PRO A 18 -0.88 -4.53 -14.03
C PRO A 18 0.04 -4.89 -15.20
N GLU A 19 1.16 -4.17 -15.35
CA GLU A 19 2.18 -4.45 -16.36
C GLU A 19 2.82 -5.83 -16.19
N GLN A 20 2.99 -6.31 -14.96
CA GLN A 20 3.52 -7.66 -14.68
C GLN A 20 2.57 -8.74 -15.18
N LEU A 21 1.27 -8.56 -14.91
CA LEU A 21 0.21 -9.48 -15.34
C LEU A 21 0.09 -9.54 -16.88
N ARG A 22 0.49 -8.45 -17.56
CA ARG A 22 0.53 -8.37 -19.03
C ARG A 22 1.86 -8.82 -19.63
N GLY A 23 2.82 -9.29 -18.82
CA GLY A 23 4.16 -9.65 -19.28
C GLY A 23 4.96 -8.46 -19.86
N GLN A 24 4.64 -7.23 -19.45
CA GLN A 24 5.34 -6.01 -19.84
C GLN A 24 6.58 -5.79 -18.94
N ALA A 25 7.49 -4.92 -19.38
CA ALA A 25 8.68 -4.57 -18.60
C ALA A 25 8.29 -3.87 -17.29
N LEU A 26 8.92 -4.29 -16.19
CA LEU A 26 8.75 -3.66 -14.89
C LEU A 26 9.67 -2.45 -14.75
N THR A 27 9.16 -1.37 -14.18
CA THR A 27 9.86 -0.10 -14.00
C THR A 27 9.82 0.34 -12.52
N GLY A 28 10.42 1.49 -12.19
CA GLY A 28 10.26 2.07 -10.85
C GLY A 28 8.79 2.30 -10.47
N ARG A 29 7.93 2.59 -11.44
CA ARG A 29 6.49 2.80 -11.27
C ARG A 29 5.73 1.51 -10.94
N SER A 30 6.30 0.35 -11.29
CA SER A 30 5.81 -0.97 -10.87
C SER A 30 5.94 -1.16 -9.36
N ASN A 31 7.07 -0.75 -8.78
CA ASN A 31 7.27 -0.78 -7.32
C ASN A 31 6.32 0.17 -6.58
N ILE A 32 6.04 1.33 -7.16
CA ILE A 32 5.09 2.32 -6.59
C ILE A 32 3.69 1.71 -6.47
N PHE A 33 3.25 0.94 -7.46
CA PHE A 33 1.96 0.24 -7.40
C PHE A 33 1.94 -0.80 -6.29
N SER A 34 2.94 -1.68 -6.21
CA SER A 34 3.00 -2.73 -5.17
C SER A 34 3.04 -2.12 -3.76
N LEU A 35 3.78 -1.03 -3.56
CA LEU A 35 3.78 -0.27 -2.31
C LEU A 35 2.42 0.37 -2.02
N GLY A 36 1.71 0.84 -3.06
CA GLY A 36 0.33 1.33 -2.95
C GLY A 36 -0.63 0.26 -2.42
N ILE A 37 -0.50 -0.99 -2.86
CA ILE A 37 -1.32 -2.10 -2.37
C ILE A 37 -1.05 -2.35 -0.88
N ILE A 38 0.23 -2.36 -0.49
CA ILE A 38 0.64 -2.50 0.92
C ILE A 38 0.08 -1.35 1.76
N LEU A 39 0.19 -0.11 1.29
CA LEU A 39 -0.32 1.05 2.00
C LEU A 39 -1.84 0.99 2.16
N TYR A 40 -2.57 0.58 1.12
CA TYR A 40 -4.01 0.33 1.18
C TYR A 40 -4.34 -0.73 2.23
N GLU A 41 -3.62 -1.86 2.23
CA GLU A 41 -3.85 -2.96 3.18
C GLU A 41 -3.57 -2.53 4.63
N LEU A 42 -2.48 -1.81 4.88
CA LEU A 42 -2.13 -1.29 6.20
C LEU A 42 -3.18 -0.31 6.74
N LEU A 43 -3.68 0.57 5.87
CA LEU A 43 -4.64 1.61 6.27
C LEU A 43 -6.06 1.04 6.38
N GLY A 44 -6.48 0.23 5.42
CA GLY A 44 -7.83 -0.33 5.30
C GLY A 44 -8.04 -1.68 6.02
N LYS A 45 -6.96 -2.29 6.55
CA LYS A 45 -6.95 -3.63 7.18
C LYS A 45 -7.44 -4.77 6.29
N ARG A 46 -7.52 -4.54 4.99
CA ARG A 46 -7.86 -5.52 3.96
C ARG A 46 -7.24 -5.08 2.65
N ARG A 47 -6.89 -6.05 1.82
CA ARG A 47 -6.39 -5.78 0.47
C ARG A 47 -7.46 -5.15 -0.40
N PRO A 48 -7.06 -4.33 -1.39
CA PRO A 48 -7.99 -3.88 -2.40
C PRO A 48 -8.50 -5.07 -3.22
N LYS A 49 -9.76 -5.02 -3.64
CA LYS A 49 -10.31 -5.99 -4.58
C LYS A 49 -9.80 -5.64 -5.97
N LEU A 50 -8.72 -6.29 -6.37
CA LEU A 50 -8.25 -6.27 -7.75
C LEU A 50 -9.02 -7.33 -8.54
N PRO A 51 -9.50 -7.06 -9.77
CA PRO A 51 -9.88 -8.12 -10.69
C PRO A 51 -8.60 -8.79 -11.20
N ILE A 52 -8.42 -10.05 -10.81
CA ILE A 52 -7.23 -10.84 -11.11
C ILE A 52 -7.55 -11.96 -12.11
N SER A 53 -8.74 -11.95 -12.73
CA SER A 53 -9.08 -12.95 -13.74
C SER A 53 -8.34 -12.69 -15.05
N ASP A 54 -7.80 -13.74 -15.68
CA ASP A 54 -7.13 -13.67 -16.99
C ASP A 54 -7.98 -12.99 -18.08
N TRP A 55 -9.31 -13.01 -17.95
CA TRP A 55 -10.24 -12.35 -18.87
C TRP A 55 -10.43 -10.85 -18.55
N ASP A 56 -10.25 -10.46 -17.29
CA ASP A 56 -10.47 -9.09 -16.80
C ASP A 56 -9.28 -8.15 -17.10
N ILE A 57 -8.07 -8.71 -17.27
CA ILE A 57 -6.86 -7.95 -17.56
C ILE A 57 -6.90 -7.32 -18.96
N PHE A 58 -7.60 -7.98 -19.90
CA PHE A 58 -7.75 -7.51 -21.29
C PHE A 58 -8.90 -6.52 -21.47
N ASP A 59 -9.90 -6.56 -20.59
CA ASP A 59 -11.00 -5.59 -20.63
C ASP A 59 -10.65 -4.37 -19.78
N ARG A 60 -10.30 -3.27 -20.46
CA ARG A 60 -10.03 -1.94 -19.88
C ARG A 60 -11.16 -1.42 -18.96
N ARG A 61 -12.32 -2.09 -18.94
CA ARG A 61 -13.49 -1.77 -18.11
C ARG A 61 -13.52 -2.45 -16.74
N VAL A 62 -12.71 -3.49 -16.47
CA VAL A 62 -12.99 -4.39 -15.34
C VAL A 62 -12.25 -4.03 -14.04
N LEU A 63 -11.09 -3.39 -14.12
CA LEU A 63 -10.50 -2.72 -12.96
C LEU A 63 -11.37 -1.50 -12.61
N PRO A 64 -11.88 -1.38 -11.37
CA PRO A 64 -12.63 -0.19 -10.99
C PRO A 64 -11.75 1.03 -11.29
N LYS A 65 -12.37 2.06 -11.89
CA LYS A 65 -11.70 3.28 -12.36
C LYS A 65 -10.82 3.90 -11.27
N GLU A 66 -11.15 3.65 -10.01
CA GLU A 66 -10.41 3.99 -8.81
C GLU A 66 -10.57 2.85 -7.79
N ILE A 67 -9.56 2.59 -6.96
CA ILE A 67 -9.64 1.70 -5.80
C ILE A 67 -9.72 2.60 -4.55
N PRO A 68 -10.91 3.10 -4.19
CA PRO A 68 -11.02 4.11 -3.14
C PRO A 68 -10.78 3.48 -1.77
N LEU A 69 -9.89 4.10 -1.00
CA LEU A 69 -9.65 3.75 0.40
C LEU A 69 -10.77 4.31 1.30
N GLU A 70 -11.42 5.39 0.85
CA GLU A 70 -12.56 6.07 1.47
C GLU A 70 -13.74 5.12 1.74
N GLU A 71 -13.93 4.11 0.89
CA GLU A 71 -15.00 3.12 1.06
C GLU A 71 -14.76 2.19 2.25
N VAL A 72 -13.50 1.99 2.63
CA VAL A 72 -13.10 1.05 3.70
C VAL A 72 -12.68 1.74 4.98
N ARG A 73 -12.25 3.00 4.86
CA ARG A 73 -11.78 3.81 5.97
C ARG A 73 -12.10 5.27 5.71
N LYS A 74 -12.97 5.86 6.53
CA LYS A 74 -13.52 7.23 6.36
C LYS A 74 -12.88 8.29 7.26
N ASP A 75 -11.92 7.91 8.08
CA ASP A 75 -11.31 8.73 9.13
C ASP A 75 -9.86 9.14 8.81
N LEU A 76 -9.59 9.46 7.54
CA LEU A 76 -8.28 9.89 7.06
C LEU A 76 -8.37 11.27 6.37
N ALA A 77 -7.25 11.96 6.30
CA ALA A 77 -7.10 13.21 5.57
C ALA A 77 -7.16 12.98 4.05
N GLN A 78 -7.56 14.02 3.30
CA GLN A 78 -7.71 13.96 1.84
C GLN A 78 -6.38 13.61 1.14
N GLU A 79 -5.28 14.08 1.70
CA GLU A 79 -3.91 13.85 1.22
C GLU A 79 -3.52 12.37 1.34
N THR A 80 -3.95 11.69 2.40
CA THR A 80 -3.74 10.24 2.57
C THR A 80 -4.50 9.44 1.52
N TYR A 81 -5.74 9.83 1.21
CA TYR A 81 -6.50 9.23 0.13
C TYR A 81 -5.85 9.45 -1.22
N ALA A 82 -5.42 10.68 -1.52
CA ALA A 82 -4.74 11.02 -2.75
C ALA A 82 -3.44 10.24 -2.93
N LEU A 83 -2.65 10.08 -1.86
CA LEU A 83 -1.42 9.28 -1.85
C LEU A 83 -1.69 7.84 -2.32
N VAL A 84 -2.64 7.15 -1.70
CA VAL A 84 -2.95 5.75 -2.05
C VAL A 84 -3.52 5.66 -3.46
N LYS A 85 -4.44 6.56 -3.83
CA LYS A 85 -5.03 6.61 -5.17
C LYS A 85 -3.97 6.78 -6.25
N ASN A 86 -3.01 7.67 -6.04
CA ASN A 86 -1.96 7.96 -7.01
C ASN A 86 -0.96 6.80 -7.17
N CYS A 87 -0.80 5.93 -6.18
CA CYS A 87 -0.02 4.70 -6.35
C CYS A 87 -0.73 3.65 -7.21
N LEU A 88 -2.07 3.59 -7.14
CA LEU A 88 -2.87 2.46 -7.63
C LEU A 88 -3.47 2.65 -9.02
N TRP A 89 -3.00 3.65 -9.79
CA TRP A 89 -3.42 3.80 -11.17
C TRP A 89 -2.99 2.61 -12.04
N GLN A 90 -3.88 2.20 -12.95
CA GLN A 90 -3.54 1.15 -13.91
C GLN A 90 -2.44 1.56 -14.88
N GLN A 91 -2.59 2.77 -15.42
CA GLN A 91 -1.61 3.33 -16.34
C GLN A 91 -0.44 3.84 -15.51
N GLU A 92 0.75 3.29 -15.76
CA GLU A 92 1.93 3.64 -14.97
C GLU A 92 2.23 5.14 -15.01
N TRP A 93 1.92 5.84 -16.11
CA TRP A 93 2.14 7.29 -16.27
C TRP A 93 1.28 8.17 -15.36
N ASN A 94 0.18 7.65 -14.83
CA ASN A 94 -0.66 8.36 -13.85
C ASN A 94 -0.17 8.17 -12.41
N ARG A 95 0.81 7.29 -12.18
CA ARG A 95 1.46 7.10 -10.89
C ARG A 95 2.54 8.15 -10.67
N TYR A 96 3.01 8.27 -9.42
CA TYR A 96 4.25 8.98 -9.10
C TYR A 96 5.37 8.51 -10.03
N ASP A 97 6.15 9.45 -10.55
CA ASP A 97 7.25 9.16 -11.48
C ASP A 97 8.44 8.52 -10.76
N THR A 98 8.69 8.97 -9.53
CA THR A 98 9.84 8.54 -8.74
C THR A 98 9.44 8.20 -7.31
N ALA A 99 10.29 7.40 -6.64
CA ALA A 99 10.15 7.13 -5.22
C ALA A 99 10.26 8.41 -4.37
N GLN A 100 11.05 9.38 -4.80
CA GLN A 100 11.20 10.68 -4.15
C GLN A 100 9.90 11.48 -4.18
N GLU A 101 9.18 11.45 -5.30
CA GLU A 101 7.88 12.10 -5.42
C GLU A 101 6.84 11.43 -4.50
N MET A 102 6.84 10.09 -4.44
CA MET A 102 6.00 9.33 -3.51
C MET A 102 6.33 9.65 -2.05
N LEU A 103 7.62 9.78 -1.70
CA LEU A 103 8.06 10.16 -0.35
C LEU A 103 7.56 11.56 0.04
N ALA A 104 7.66 12.53 -0.87
CA ALA A 104 7.14 13.88 -0.61
C ALA A 104 5.62 13.86 -0.36
N ALA A 105 4.88 13.00 -1.08
CA ALA A 105 3.45 12.81 -0.85
C ALA A 105 3.15 12.12 0.50
N ILE A 106 4.00 11.18 0.94
CA ILE A 106 3.92 10.57 2.28
C ILE A 106 4.10 11.63 3.36
N ASP A 107 5.11 12.49 3.23
CA ASP A 107 5.34 13.58 4.19
C ASP A 107 4.15 14.54 4.25
N GLY A 108 3.60 14.90 3.10
CA GLY A 108 2.38 15.72 3.00
C GLY A 108 1.17 15.06 3.68
N ALA A 109 0.96 13.75 3.47
CA ALA A 109 -0.11 13.00 4.12
C ALA A 109 0.08 12.94 5.64
N LEU A 110 1.30 12.73 6.13
CA LEU A 110 1.59 12.70 7.57
C LEU A 110 1.28 14.04 8.24
N GLU A 111 1.67 15.16 7.62
CA GLU A 111 1.35 16.49 8.14
C GLU A 111 -0.17 16.78 8.09
N ALA A 112 -0.86 16.31 7.05
CA ALA A 112 -2.31 16.44 6.94
C ALA A 112 -3.03 15.65 8.05
N GLU A 113 -2.60 14.42 8.35
CA GLU A 113 -3.17 13.63 9.45
C GLU A 113 -2.95 14.28 10.81
N LYS A 114 -1.77 14.87 11.08
CA LYS A 114 -1.51 15.62 12.32
C LYS A 114 -2.45 16.82 12.46
N ARG A 115 -2.69 17.55 11.36
CA ARG A 115 -3.63 18.67 11.31
C ARG A 115 -5.07 18.21 11.47
N TRP A 116 -5.42 17.08 10.87
CA TRP A 116 -6.74 16.46 10.99
C TRP A 116 -7.03 16.03 12.42
N GLU A 117 -6.08 15.39 13.10
CA GLU A 117 -6.21 15.00 14.51
C GLU A 117 -6.43 16.22 15.43
N THR A 118 -5.69 17.31 15.21
CA THR A 118 -5.87 18.56 15.99
C THR A 118 -7.20 19.25 15.69
N ALA A 119 -7.66 19.27 14.44
CA ALA A 119 -8.95 19.84 14.06
C ALA A 119 -10.15 19.01 14.57
N VAL A 120 -10.09 17.68 14.48
CA VAL A 120 -11.16 16.76 14.92
C VAL A 120 -11.23 16.67 16.44
N ALA A 121 -10.12 16.81 17.16
CA ALA A 121 -10.09 16.87 18.62
C ALA A 121 -10.93 18.01 19.21
N HIS A 122 -11.22 19.05 18.42
CA HIS A 122 -12.11 20.14 18.83
C HIS A 122 -13.61 19.83 18.71
N HIS A 123 -14.03 18.73 18.05
CA HIS A 123 -15.46 18.51 17.73
C HIS A 123 -16.08 17.15 18.11
N HIS A 124 -15.38 16.06 18.40
CA HIS A 124 -16.02 14.77 18.77
C HIS A 124 -15.24 13.87 19.75
N HIS A 125 -15.99 13.05 20.50
CA HIS A 125 -15.57 12.15 21.60
C HIS A 125 -14.40 11.19 21.26
N PRO A 126 -13.52 10.86 22.23
CA PRO A 126 -12.35 10.04 21.98
C PRO A 126 -12.74 8.58 21.75
N VAL A 127 -12.66 8.11 20.51
CA VAL A 127 -12.52 6.67 20.26
C VAL A 127 -11.13 6.27 20.76
N LYS A 128 -11.08 5.57 21.90
CA LYS A 128 -9.84 5.12 22.55
C LYS A 128 -9.10 4.14 21.64
N ASN A 129 -8.24 4.68 20.77
CA ASN A 129 -7.44 3.91 19.83
C ASN A 129 -6.08 3.57 20.48
N ASN A 130 -5.83 2.27 20.64
CA ASN A 130 -4.64 1.73 21.30
C ASN A 130 -3.37 1.81 20.41
N LYS A 131 -3.15 2.93 19.70
CA LYS A 131 -2.06 3.14 18.73
C LYS A 131 -0.67 2.83 19.34
N TRP A 132 -0.47 3.16 20.61
CA TRP A 132 0.78 2.93 21.36
C TRP A 132 1.09 1.45 21.63
N ARG A 133 0.08 0.57 21.69
CA ARG A 133 0.30 -0.89 21.81
C ARG A 133 0.81 -1.49 20.50
N LEU A 134 0.36 -0.95 19.37
CA LEU A 134 0.77 -1.42 18.04
C LEU A 134 2.19 -0.93 17.68
N ILE A 135 2.51 0.34 17.98
CA ILE A 135 3.85 0.91 17.80
C ILE A 135 4.89 0.17 18.66
N GLY A 136 4.55 -0.17 19.90
CA GLY A 136 5.43 -0.95 20.79
C GLY A 136 5.74 -2.36 20.27
N LEU A 137 4.78 -3.03 19.63
CA LEU A 137 4.97 -4.37 19.05
C LEU A 137 5.85 -4.33 17.78
N ILE A 138 5.66 -3.32 16.93
CA ILE A 138 6.44 -3.15 15.69
C ILE A 138 7.90 -2.80 16.02
N ALA A 139 8.13 -1.87 16.95
CA ALA A 139 9.47 -1.48 17.38
C ALA A 139 10.22 -2.66 18.05
N GLY A 140 9.54 -3.45 18.88
CA GLY A 140 10.11 -4.66 19.48
C GLY A 140 10.45 -5.73 18.44
N GLY A 141 9.59 -5.92 17.43
CA GLY A 141 9.83 -6.87 16.35
C GLY A 141 11.04 -6.49 15.48
N ILE A 142 11.17 -5.21 15.12
CA ILE A 142 12.31 -4.69 14.33
C ILE A 142 13.62 -4.84 15.12
N LEU A 143 13.61 -4.51 16.41
CA LEU A 143 14.79 -4.66 17.27
C LEU A 143 15.22 -6.14 17.38
N LEU A 144 14.27 -7.05 17.55
CA LEU A 144 14.54 -8.49 17.59
C LEU A 144 15.17 -8.98 16.29
N LEU A 145 14.65 -8.54 15.14
CA LEU A 145 15.16 -8.89 13.82
C LEU A 145 16.60 -8.42 13.62
N ILE A 146 16.91 -7.18 14.04
CA ILE A 146 18.27 -6.63 14.01
C ILE A 146 19.22 -7.46 14.88
N LEU A 147 18.82 -7.82 16.09
CA LEU A 147 19.65 -8.63 17.00
C LEU A 147 19.93 -10.03 16.45
N ILE A 148 18.94 -10.67 15.82
CA ILE A 148 19.11 -11.98 15.18
C ILE A 148 20.12 -11.90 14.03
N ILE A 149 19.99 -10.89 13.16
CA ILE A 149 20.92 -10.68 12.04
C ILE A 149 22.35 -10.45 12.57
N LEU A 150 22.50 -9.65 13.62
CA LEU A 150 23.79 -9.31 14.21
C LEU A 150 24.45 -10.53 14.88
N ALA A 151 23.66 -11.39 15.53
CA ALA A 151 24.14 -12.66 16.09
C ALA A 151 24.61 -13.64 15.02
N ILE A 152 23.91 -13.74 13.88
CA ILE A 152 24.31 -14.60 12.76
C ILE A 152 25.66 -14.15 12.18
N ILE A 153 25.84 -12.84 11.98
CA ILE A 153 27.09 -12.26 11.46
C ILE A 153 28.28 -12.52 12.40
N LEU A 154 28.06 -12.51 13.73
CA LEU A 154 29.11 -12.78 14.71
C LEU A 154 29.48 -14.27 14.85
N LEU A 155 28.63 -15.18 14.35
CA LEU A 155 28.81 -16.63 14.42
C LEU A 155 29.39 -17.25 13.14
N THR A 156 29.58 -16.44 12.08
CA THR A 156 30.20 -16.80 10.80
C THR A 156 31.55 -16.14 10.64
#